data_AF-A0A183DBQ3-F1
#
_entry.id   AF-A0A183DBQ3-F1
#
_cell.length_a   1.000
_cell.length_b   1.000
_cell.length_c   1.000
_cell.angle_alpha   90.00
_cell.angle_beta   90.00
_cell.angle_gamma   90.00
#
_symmetry.space_group_name_H-M   'P 1'
#
loop_
_entity.id
_entity.type
_entity.pdbx_description
1 polymer ?
#
loop_
_entity_poly.entity_id
_entity_poly.type
_entity_poly.pdbx_seq_one_letter_code
_entity_poly.pdbx_strand_id
1 'polypeptide(L)'
;MQQKYEVEIEQLKESLIALTKENEFYFDKLRRIEKLCQNAQNSSTTLREEIMAILYEVKEGFAIFEDDPQVPAEAVGSNPEDTVDLEGQRSPEESFLNDSETY
;
A
#
# COMPACT_ATOMS: atom_id res chain seq x y z
N MET A 1 -24.97 -0.75 24.68
CA MET A 1 -24.70 -0.84 23.21
C MET A 1 -23.33 -0.27 22.88
N GLN A 2 -23.02 0.97 23.26
CA GLN A 2 -21.70 1.59 23.02
C GLN A 2 -20.51 0.76 23.53
N GLN A 3 -20.58 0.25 24.76
CA GLN A 3 -19.55 -0.62 25.34
C GLN A 3 -19.34 -1.94 24.58
N LYS A 4 -20.37 -2.48 23.90
CA LYS A 4 -20.24 -3.70 23.10
C LYS A 4 -19.36 -3.46 21.87
N TYR A 5 -19.59 -2.35 21.18
CA TYR A 5 -18.82 -1.99 19.99
C TYR A 5 -17.38 -1.62 20.34
N GLU A 6 -17.16 -1.00 21.50
CA GLU A 6 -15.81 -0.68 21.98
C GLU A 6 -14.97 -1.94 22.19
N VAL A 7 -15.54 -2.97 22.82
CA VAL A 7 -14.89 -4.28 22.99
C VAL A 7 -14.65 -4.97 21.64
N GLU A 8 -15.62 -4.92 20.73
CA GLU A 8 -15.48 -5.52 19.39
C GLU A 8 -14.37 -4.86 18.58
N ILE A 9 -14.25 -3.53 18.66
CA ILE A 9 -13.17 -2.77 18.03
C ILE A 9 -11.81 -3.16 18.63
N GLU A 10 -11.72 -3.32 19.94
CA GLU A 10 -10.47 -3.74 20.61
C GLU A 10 -10.03 -5.13 20.17
N GLN A 11 -10.95 -6.09 20.12
CA GLN A 11 -10.68 -7.45 19.64
C GLN A 11 -10.23 -7.49 18.17
N LEU A 12 -10.86 -6.68 17.32
CA LEU A 12 -10.47 -6.57 15.91
C LEU A 12 -9.07 -5.96 15.77
N LYS A 13 -8.75 -4.93 16.57
CA LYS A 13 -7.40 -4.33 16.58
C LYS A 13 -6.34 -5.33 17.01
N GLU A 14 -6.59 -6.09 18.07
CA GLU A 14 -5.67 -7.15 18.52
C GLU A 14 -5.47 -8.22 17.45
N SER A 15 -6.56 -8.65 16.82
CA SER A 15 -6.52 -9.64 15.73
C SER A 15 -5.74 -9.13 14.52
N LEU A 16 -5.93 -7.84 14.16
CA LEU A 16 -5.20 -7.21 13.08
C LEU A 16 -3.71 -7.11 13.39
N ILE A 17 -3.33 -6.72 14.60
CA ILE A 17 -1.93 -6.68 15.03
C ILE A 17 -1.30 -8.08 14.98
N ALA A 18 -2.01 -9.11 15.43
CA ALA A 18 -1.54 -10.48 15.36
C ALA A 18 -1.32 -10.93 13.91
N LEU A 19 -2.30 -10.66 13.03
CA LEU A 19 -2.23 -11.02 11.62
C LEU A 19 -1.11 -10.27 10.88
N THR A 20 -0.90 -8.99 11.17
CA THR A 20 0.22 -8.22 10.61
C THR A 20 1.56 -8.82 11.00
N LYS A 21 1.74 -9.21 12.27
CA LYS A 21 2.98 -9.88 12.72
C LYS A 21 3.19 -11.23 12.03
N GLU A 22 2.14 -12.01 11.85
CA GLU A 22 2.22 -13.27 11.10
C GLU A 22 2.58 -13.02 9.63
N ASN A 23 1.99 -11.99 9.01
CA ASN A 23 2.28 -11.60 7.64
C ASN A 23 3.76 -11.20 7.48
N GLU A 24 4.27 -10.33 8.34
CA GLU A 24 5.69 -9.93 8.38
C GLU A 24 6.61 -11.16 8.57
N PHE A 25 6.26 -12.06 9.48
CA PHE A 25 7.03 -13.28 9.74
C PHE A 25 7.11 -14.20 8.51
N TYR A 26 6.02 -14.37 7.77
CA TYR A 26 6.04 -15.16 6.54
C TYR A 26 6.80 -14.44 5.42
N PHE A 27 6.66 -13.12 5.29
CA PHE A 27 7.40 -12.32 4.32
C PHE A 27 8.92 -12.43 4.55
N ASP A 28 9.39 -12.28 5.79
CA ASP A 28 10.80 -12.40 6.14
C ASP A 28 11.38 -13.79 5.78
N LYS A 29 10.57 -14.85 5.97
CA LYS A 29 10.96 -16.21 5.56
C LYS A 29 11.11 -16.32 4.05
N LEU A 30 10.12 -15.86 3.29
CA LEU A 30 10.15 -15.90 1.83
C LEU A 30 11.35 -15.10 1.31
N ARG A 31 11.60 -13.90 1.84
CA ARG A 31 12.76 -13.08 1.49
C ARG A 31 14.09 -13.77 1.80
N ARG A 32 14.18 -14.49 2.92
CA ARG A 32 15.38 -15.29 3.24
C ARG A 32 15.58 -16.45 2.26
N ILE A 33 14.51 -17.14 1.89
CA ILE A 33 14.56 -18.25 0.90
C ILE A 33 14.97 -17.71 -0.47
N GLU A 34 14.42 -16.57 -0.89
CA GLU A 34 14.79 -15.89 -2.14
C GLU A 34 16.30 -15.57 -2.19
N LYS A 35 16.84 -14.96 -1.11
CA LYS A 35 18.28 -14.68 -1.00
C LYS A 35 19.12 -15.96 -1.07
N LEU A 36 18.67 -17.06 -0.45
CA LEU A 36 19.36 -18.35 -0.56
C LEU A 36 19.40 -18.86 -2.00
N CYS A 37 18.29 -18.71 -2.74
CA CYS A 37 18.21 -19.10 -4.15
C CYS A 37 19.10 -18.24 -5.04
N GLN A 38 19.14 -16.92 -4.80
CA GLN A 38 20.00 -15.97 -5.52
C GLN A 38 21.49 -16.26 -5.27
N ASN A 39 21.88 -16.56 -4.03
CA ASN A 39 23.26 -16.92 -3.70
C ASN A 39 23.70 -18.24 -4.36
N ALA A 40 22.74 -19.13 -4.67
CA ALA A 40 22.96 -20.40 -5.35
C ALA A 40 22.86 -20.30 -6.89
N GLN A 41 22.88 -19.09 -7.48
CA GLN A 41 22.66 -18.88 -8.92
C GLN A 41 23.67 -19.63 -9.81
N ASN A 42 24.88 -19.86 -9.31
CA ASN A 42 25.96 -20.55 -10.03
C ASN A 42 25.87 -22.08 -9.95
N SER A 43 24.97 -22.64 -9.14
CA SER A 43 24.69 -24.08 -9.07
C SER A 43 23.34 -24.35 -9.74
N SER A 44 23.34 -24.81 -11.00
CA SER A 44 22.09 -25.12 -11.70
C SER A 44 21.37 -26.27 -11.01
N THR A 45 20.20 -26.00 -10.43
CA THR A 45 19.30 -27.03 -9.91
C THR A 45 17.88 -26.65 -10.28
N THR A 46 17.17 -27.52 -11.00
CA THR A 46 15.75 -27.37 -11.38
C THR A 46 14.89 -26.98 -10.17
N LEU A 47 15.21 -27.50 -8.99
CA LEU A 47 14.57 -27.16 -7.71
C LEU A 47 14.61 -25.65 -7.38
N ARG A 48 15.71 -24.95 -7.68
CA ARG A 48 15.81 -23.50 -7.45
C ARG A 48 14.81 -22.75 -8.32
N GLU A 49 14.70 -23.13 -9.58
CA GLU A 49 13.79 -22.48 -10.54
C GLU A 49 12.34 -22.69 -10.13
N GLU A 50 11.99 -23.89 -9.67
CA GLU A 50 10.67 -24.18 -9.09
C GLU A 50 10.38 -23.33 -7.85
N ILE A 51 11.35 -23.19 -6.93
CA ILE A 51 11.19 -22.33 -5.74
C ILE A 51 11.02 -20.85 -6.15
N MET A 52 11.80 -20.37 -7.13
CA MET A 52 11.68 -19.00 -7.63
C MET A 52 10.32 -18.78 -8.28
N ALA A 53 9.80 -19.74 -9.05
CA ALA A 53 8.47 -19.65 -9.63
C ALA A 53 7.37 -19.50 -8.55
N ILE A 54 7.46 -20.23 -7.45
CA ILE A 54 6.55 -20.09 -6.31
C ILE A 54 6.67 -18.69 -5.68
N LEU A 55 7.90 -18.18 -5.49
CA LEU A 55 8.14 -16.88 -4.86
C LEU A 55 7.61 -15.69 -5.66
N TYR A 56 7.55 -15.81 -7.00
CA TYR A 56 7.06 -14.77 -7.89
C TYR A 56 5.63 -15.02 -8.40
N GLU A 57 4.94 -16.03 -7.86
CA GLU A 57 3.54 -16.28 -8.22
C GLU A 57 2.67 -15.09 -7.78
N VAL A 58 2.03 -14.43 -8.74
CA VAL A 58 1.08 -13.34 -8.47
C VAL A 58 -0.30 -13.95 -8.27
N LYS A 59 -0.84 -13.82 -7.06
CA LYS A 59 -2.24 -14.16 -6.79
C LYS A 59 -3.16 -13.11 -7.42
N GLU A 60 -4.24 -13.55 -8.06
CA GLU A 60 -5.29 -12.67 -8.57
C GLU A 60 -5.78 -11.71 -7.45
N GLY A 61 -5.64 -10.40 -7.69
CA GLY A 61 -5.93 -9.34 -6.71
C GLY A 61 -4.72 -8.77 -5.95
N PHE A 62 -3.50 -9.28 -6.19
CA PHE A 62 -2.24 -8.77 -5.61
C PHE A 62 -1.26 -8.26 -6.69
N ALA A 63 -1.70 -8.18 -7.95
CA ALA A 63 -0.91 -7.62 -9.03
C ALA A 63 -0.72 -6.12 -8.80
N ILE A 64 0.48 -5.72 -8.39
CA ILE A 64 0.89 -4.32 -8.42
C ILE A 64 1.11 -3.99 -9.90
N PHE A 65 0.31 -3.10 -10.46
CA PHE A 65 0.53 -2.64 -11.83
C PHE A 65 1.88 -1.91 -11.87
N GLU A 66 2.85 -2.46 -12.61
CA GLU A 66 4.23 -1.94 -12.68
C GLU A 66 4.32 -0.51 -13.27
N ASP A 67 3.22 0.02 -13.83
CA ASP A 67 3.17 1.29 -14.56
C ASP A 67 2.57 2.49 -13.78
N ASP A 68 2.31 2.39 -12.47
CA ASP A 68 1.93 3.57 -11.67
C ASP A 68 3.16 4.24 -11.01
N PRO A 69 3.64 5.39 -11.52
CA PRO A 69 4.84 6.07 -11.01
C PRO A 69 4.69 6.69 -9.61
N GLN A 70 3.57 6.48 -8.90
CA GLN A 70 3.26 7.16 -7.63
C GLN A 70 3.41 6.31 -6.36
N VAL A 71 3.81 5.04 -6.42
CA VAL A 71 4.07 4.25 -5.20
C VAL A 71 5.58 4.14 -4.92
N PRO A 72 6.14 4.98 -4.03
CA PRO A 72 7.48 4.75 -3.51
C PRO A 72 7.50 3.43 -2.71
N ALA A 73 8.53 2.63 -2.92
CA ALA A 73 8.71 1.26 -2.42
C ALA A 73 8.78 1.10 -0.87
N GLU A 74 8.37 2.11 -0.10
CA GLU A 74 8.48 2.15 1.36
C GLU A 74 7.15 2.47 2.10
N ALA A 75 6.00 2.52 1.43
CA ALA A 75 4.73 2.83 2.09
C ALA A 75 3.57 1.93 1.64
N VAL A 76 3.37 0.80 2.34
CA VAL A 76 2.02 0.21 2.46
C VAL A 76 1.75 0.02 3.94
N GLY A 77 1.35 1.13 4.55
CA GLY A 77 0.93 1.26 5.93
C GLY A 77 0.25 2.61 6.13
N SER A 78 -0.73 2.94 5.26
CA SER A 78 -1.49 4.18 5.34
C SER A 78 -2.98 3.86 5.39
N ASN A 79 -3.56 4.13 6.56
CA ASN A 79 -4.97 3.99 6.91
C ASN A 79 -5.85 4.90 6.01
N PRO A 80 -7.06 4.48 5.57
CA PRO A 80 -7.84 5.23 4.57
C PRO A 80 -8.70 6.40 5.11
N GLU A 81 -8.43 6.94 6.30
CA GLU A 81 -9.34 7.94 6.92
C GLU A 81 -8.94 9.42 6.78
N ASP A 82 -7.79 9.77 6.20
CA ASP A 82 -7.42 11.18 5.97
C ASP A 82 -7.75 11.64 4.54
N THR A 83 -9.03 11.81 4.23
CA THR A 83 -9.46 12.74 3.17
C THR A 83 -10.49 13.71 3.74
N VAL A 84 -10.01 14.89 4.11
CA VAL A 84 -10.86 16.06 4.37
C VAL A 84 -11.30 16.63 3.01
N ASP A 85 -12.60 16.64 2.76
CA ASP A 85 -13.23 17.22 1.57
C ASP A 85 -12.87 18.71 1.43
N LEU A 86 -12.23 19.06 0.32
CA LEU A 86 -12.05 20.44 -0.14
C LEU A 86 -12.48 20.56 -1.61
N GLU A 87 -13.76 20.36 -1.88
CA GLU A 87 -14.39 20.83 -3.13
C GLU A 87 -15.14 22.15 -2.87
N GLY A 88 -14.80 23.20 -3.61
CA GLY A 88 -15.56 24.45 -3.54
C GLY A 88 -14.94 25.71 -4.17
N GLN A 89 -13.96 25.63 -5.07
CA GLN A 89 -13.59 26.78 -5.90
C GLN A 89 -14.46 26.81 -7.16
N ARG A 90 -15.50 27.66 -7.15
CA ARG A 90 -16.16 28.12 -8.38
C ARG A 90 -15.51 29.44 -8.80
N SER A 91 -14.71 29.42 -9.87
CA SER A 91 -14.45 30.64 -10.66
C SER A 91 -15.68 30.97 -11.52
N PRO A 92 -15.91 32.25 -11.80
CA PRO A 92 -16.05 32.61 -13.21
C PRO A 92 -15.17 33.81 -13.58
N GLU A 93 -14.38 33.56 -14.61
CA GLU A 93 -13.91 34.44 -15.69
C GLU A 93 -14.13 35.96 -15.56
N GLU A 94 -12.99 36.65 -15.62
CA GLU A 94 -12.70 37.91 -16.33
C GLU A 94 -13.82 38.94 -16.54
N SER A 95 -13.66 40.10 -15.89
CA SER A 95 -13.67 41.36 -16.64
C SER A 95 -12.69 42.34 -15.98
N PHE A 96 -11.56 42.52 -16.66
CA PHE A 96 -10.73 43.71 -16.51
C PHE A 96 -11.55 44.93 -16.96
N LEU A 97 -11.72 45.91 -16.08
CA LEU A 97 -11.67 47.31 -16.47
C LEU A 97 -11.37 48.15 -15.22
N ASN A 98 -10.11 48.61 -15.20
CA ASN A 98 -9.63 49.71 -14.40
C ASN A 98 -9.99 50.98 -15.15
N ASP A 99 -10.80 51.85 -14.56
CA ASP A 99 -10.84 53.30 -14.80
C ASP A 99 -11.26 53.89 -13.45
N SER A 100 -10.36 54.50 -12.65
CA SER A 100 -9.94 55.90 -12.80
C SER A 100 -11.10 56.84 -13.12
N GLU A 101 -11.73 57.41 -12.09
CA GLU A 101 -12.09 58.84 -11.94
C GLU A 101 -13.04 59.00 -10.74
N THR A 102 -12.62 59.67 -9.66
CA THR A 102 -12.86 61.10 -9.41
C THR A 102 -14.35 61.46 -9.38
N TYR A 103 -14.99 61.41 -8.20
CA TYR A 103 -15.65 62.55 -7.51
C TYR A 103 -16.22 62.13 -6.16
#